data_AF-A0A0C1R6N5-F1
#
_entry.id   AF-A0A0C1R6N5-F1
#
_cell.length_a   1.000
_cell.length_b   1.000
_cell.length_c   1.000
_cell.angle_alpha   90.00
_cell.angle_beta   90.00
_cell.angle_gamma   90.00
#
_symmetry.space_group_name_H-M   'P 1'
#
loop_
_entity.id
_entity.type
_entity.pdbx_description
1 polymer ?
#
loop_
_entity_poly.entity_id
_entity_poly.type
_entity_poly.pdbx_seq_one_letter_code
_entity_poly.pdbx_strand_id
1 'polypeptide(L)'
;MTKVPETAPAGNFSETVTQEVQYFIQRLAKAGKNLIEEVKSEIGNTNPVTLLGAAKIGQLLLFLKEKLKPKQYEQALANSLGWIAGIANQLLKLAPILGSFTTKQLETISRNLSPSALYKLATGRTPLEVIESMLQKACTQEVSKQDIQLETKKHKDNQPKKEPTPWRYAGRGREYQPPRISEKAGSIVEQLSEQNSKPRRFVIEEAVLLLSEKFQQVVLAVA
;
A
#
# COMPACT_ATOMS: atom_id res chain seq x y z
N MET A 1 27.16 16.32 52.58
CA MET A 1 26.36 16.81 51.44
C MET A 1 27.06 16.43 50.15
N THR A 2 26.78 15.25 49.62
CA THR A 2 27.29 14.78 48.33
C THR A 2 26.21 15.01 47.28
N LYS A 3 26.48 15.91 46.33
CA LYS A 3 25.60 16.18 45.20
C LYS A 3 25.47 14.92 44.36
N VAL A 4 24.26 14.41 44.25
CA VAL A 4 23.87 13.43 43.23
C VAL A 4 24.13 14.07 41.87
N PRO A 5 24.79 13.40 40.92
CA PRO A 5 24.93 13.94 39.58
C PRO A 5 23.53 14.06 38.99
N GLU A 6 23.17 15.25 38.50
CA GLU A 6 22.00 15.45 37.65
C GLU A 6 22.06 14.42 36.53
N THR A 7 21.18 13.42 36.60
CA THR A 7 20.83 12.59 35.46
C THR A 7 20.47 13.53 34.33
N ALA A 8 21.30 13.56 33.28
CA ALA A 8 21.00 14.23 32.03
C ALA A 8 19.54 13.95 31.66
N PRO A 9 18.75 14.97 31.27
CA PRO A 9 17.34 14.78 31.01
C PRO A 9 17.22 13.66 29.98
N ALA A 10 16.59 12.55 30.40
CA ALA A 10 16.21 11.47 29.52
C ALA A 10 15.51 12.13 28.33
N GLY A 11 16.17 12.12 27.17
CA GLY A 11 15.78 12.93 26.03
C GLY A 11 14.29 12.77 25.76
N ASN A 12 13.58 13.91 25.71
CA ASN A 12 12.14 14.01 25.48
C ASN A 12 11.68 13.00 24.42
N PHE A 13 11.21 11.84 24.86
CA PHE A 13 10.55 10.89 23.98
C PHE A 13 9.27 11.57 23.53
N SER A 14 9.19 11.86 22.24
CA SER A 14 7.98 12.43 21.65
C SER A 14 6.85 11.43 21.78
N GLU A 15 5.65 11.91 22.10
CA GLU A 15 4.54 11.07 22.58
C GLU A 15 4.12 9.98 21.57
N THR A 16 4.36 10.16 20.27
CA THR A 16 3.93 9.22 19.22
C THR A 16 5.10 8.63 18.43
N VAL A 17 4.88 7.44 17.84
CA VAL A 17 5.91 6.74 17.03
C VAL A 17 6.36 7.57 15.83
N THR A 18 5.45 8.28 15.15
CA THR A 18 5.81 9.19 14.04
C THR A 18 6.81 10.24 14.51
N GLN A 19 6.55 10.88 15.64
CA GLN A 19 7.44 11.90 16.16
C GLN A 19 8.79 11.30 16.60
N GLU A 20 8.82 10.08 17.14
CA GLU A 20 10.07 9.42 17.54
C GLU A 20 10.96 9.21 16.31
N VAL A 21 10.37 8.71 15.23
CA VAL A 21 11.06 8.47 13.95
C VAL A 21 11.50 9.79 13.31
N GLN A 22 10.67 10.83 13.36
CA GLN A 22 11.04 12.15 12.86
C GLN A 22 12.21 12.76 13.64
N TYR A 23 12.20 12.64 14.97
CA TYR A 23 13.31 13.10 15.81
C TYR A 23 14.61 12.36 15.48
N PHE A 24 14.54 11.04 15.27
CA PHE A 24 15.67 10.23 14.81
C PHE A 24 16.22 10.72 13.46
N ILE A 25 15.37 10.92 12.46
CA ILE A 25 15.77 11.42 11.12
C ILE A 25 16.43 12.80 11.25
N GLN A 26 15.85 13.71 12.03
CA GLN A 26 16.42 15.05 12.26
C GLN A 26 17.81 14.99 12.91
N ARG A 27 18.01 14.09 13.87
CA ARG A 27 19.31 13.90 14.51
C ARG A 27 20.36 13.39 13.53
N LEU A 28 20.01 12.43 12.67
CA LEU A 28 20.91 11.94 11.63
C LEU A 28 21.26 13.04 10.61
N ALA A 29 20.30 13.89 10.26
CA ALA A 29 20.50 14.96 9.30
C ALA A 29 21.50 16.00 9.81
N LYS A 30 21.44 16.34 11.11
CA LYS A 30 22.41 17.25 11.76
C LYS A 30 23.83 16.66 11.80
N ALA A 31 23.96 15.35 11.82
CA ALA A 31 25.25 14.67 11.86
C ALA A 31 25.93 14.54 10.48
N GLY A 32 25.31 15.03 9.39
CA GLY A 32 25.87 14.95 8.05
C GLY A 32 25.98 13.54 7.48
N LYS A 33 25.30 12.57 8.08
CA LYS A 33 25.30 11.17 7.66
C LYS A 33 24.51 10.97 6.36
N ASN A 34 24.80 9.88 5.64
CA ASN A 34 23.96 9.45 4.51
C ASN A 34 22.61 8.93 5.04
N LEU A 35 21.63 9.84 5.09
CA LEU A 35 20.29 9.59 5.62
C LEU A 35 19.61 8.36 5.01
N ILE A 36 19.78 8.13 3.71
CA ILE A 36 19.10 7.03 3.01
C ILE A 36 19.67 5.69 3.47
N GLU A 37 20.99 5.57 3.58
CA GLU A 37 21.64 4.33 4.02
C GLU A 37 21.41 4.05 5.52
N GLU A 38 21.43 5.09 6.35
CA GLU A 38 21.11 4.94 7.78
C GLU A 38 19.66 4.50 7.99
N VAL A 39 18.71 5.08 7.23
CA VAL A 39 17.31 4.66 7.31
C VAL A 39 17.10 3.23 6.82
N LYS A 40 17.78 2.81 5.75
CA LYS A 40 17.75 1.39 5.31
C LYS A 40 18.30 0.45 6.38
N SER A 41 19.40 0.81 7.02
CA SER A 41 20.00 0.04 8.11
C SER A 41 19.06 -0.07 9.30
N GLU A 42 18.42 1.04 9.69
CA GLU A 42 17.44 1.06 10.79
C GLU A 42 16.23 0.16 10.48
N ILE A 43 15.74 0.15 9.24
CA ILE A 43 14.67 -0.78 8.83
C ILE A 43 15.14 -2.24 8.96
N GLY A 44 16.36 -2.55 8.52
CA GLY A 44 16.93 -3.89 8.63
C GLY A 44 17.11 -4.38 10.06
N ASN A 45 17.38 -3.48 11.00
CA ASN A 45 17.58 -3.78 12.42
C ASN A 45 16.27 -3.80 13.23
N THR A 46 15.19 -3.23 12.69
CA THR A 46 13.90 -3.16 13.38
C THR A 46 13.11 -4.45 13.18
N ASN A 47 12.59 -5.03 14.27
CA ASN A 47 11.80 -6.26 14.19
C ASN A 47 10.38 -6.00 13.64
N PRO A 48 10.03 -6.47 12.42
CA PRO A 48 8.73 -6.21 11.81
C PRO A 48 7.57 -7.00 12.43
N VAL A 49 7.85 -7.98 13.29
CA VAL A 49 6.84 -8.88 13.89
C VAL A 49 6.01 -8.17 14.96
N THR A 50 6.56 -7.11 15.57
CA THR A 50 5.84 -6.31 16.57
C THR A 50 5.10 -5.16 15.90
N LEU A 51 3.94 -4.76 16.43
CA LEU A 51 3.21 -3.58 15.94
C LEU A 51 4.03 -2.30 16.04
N LEU A 52 4.84 -2.17 17.11
CA LEU A 52 5.77 -1.06 17.26
C LEU A 52 6.82 -1.05 16.15
N GLY A 53 7.43 -2.19 15.85
CA GLY A 53 8.40 -2.30 14.77
C GLY A 53 7.76 -2.07 13.40
N ALA A 54 6.57 -2.60 13.15
CA ALA A 54 5.80 -2.33 11.93
C ALA A 54 5.47 -0.83 11.78
N ALA A 55 5.11 -0.15 12.87
CA ALA A 55 4.87 1.30 12.88
C ALA A 55 6.15 2.08 12.55
N LYS A 56 7.28 1.75 13.20
CA LYS A 56 8.58 2.39 12.96
C LYS A 56 9.06 2.18 11.52
N ILE A 57 9.02 0.94 11.04
CA ILE A 57 9.38 0.61 9.66
C ILE A 57 8.46 1.33 8.68
N GLY A 58 7.15 1.36 8.93
CA GLY A 58 6.19 2.08 8.10
C GLY A 58 6.54 3.56 7.94
N GLN A 59 6.89 4.24 9.04
CA GLN A 59 7.31 5.64 9.04
C GLN A 59 8.64 5.86 8.32
N LEU A 60 9.61 4.97 8.51
CA LEU A 60 10.90 5.01 7.79
C LEU A 60 10.72 4.76 6.28
N LEU A 61 9.81 3.86 5.89
CA LEU A 61 9.45 3.62 4.51
C LEU A 61 8.75 4.83 3.86
N LEU A 62 7.87 5.52 4.60
CA LEU A 62 7.27 6.78 4.14
C LEU A 62 8.36 7.80 3.81
N PHE A 63 9.33 7.98 4.70
CA PHE A 63 10.49 8.85 4.45
C PHE A 63 11.26 8.44 3.18
N LEU A 64 11.59 7.15 3.01
CA LEU A 64 12.28 6.67 1.81
C LEU A 64 11.47 6.93 0.54
N LYS A 65 10.16 6.71 0.58
CA LYS A 65 9.26 6.93 -0.55
C LYS A 65 9.15 8.41 -0.94
N GLU A 66 9.23 9.32 0.02
CA GLU A 66 9.26 10.77 -0.23
C GLU A 66 10.59 11.25 -0.81
N LYS A 67 11.71 10.57 -0.48
CA LYS A 67 13.06 10.98 -0.92
C LYS A 67 13.52 10.30 -2.21
N LEU A 68 13.03 9.12 -2.53
CA LEU A 68 13.48 8.31 -3.66
C LEU A 68 12.50 8.36 -4.83
N LYS A 69 13.01 8.29 -6.07
CA LYS A 69 12.16 8.05 -7.25
C LYS A 69 11.58 6.62 -7.21
N PRO A 70 10.44 6.34 -7.86
CA PRO A 70 9.78 5.02 -7.79
C PRO A 70 10.70 3.82 -8.06
N LYS A 71 11.51 3.86 -9.14
CA LYS A 71 12.46 2.78 -9.47
C LYS A 71 13.57 2.62 -8.42
N GLN A 72 14.06 3.72 -7.85
CA GLN A 72 15.10 3.70 -6.82
C GLN A 72 14.56 3.15 -5.50
N TYR A 73 13.30 3.46 -5.18
CA TYR A 73 12.60 2.92 -4.02
C TYR A 73 12.43 1.40 -4.13
N GLU A 74 11.96 0.90 -5.28
CA GLU A 74 11.83 -0.54 -5.51
C GLU A 74 13.18 -1.28 -5.43
N GLN A 75 14.24 -0.71 -6.02
CA GLN A 75 15.59 -1.26 -5.92
C GLN A 75 16.10 -1.26 -4.48
N ALA A 76 15.84 -0.20 -3.70
CA ALA A 76 16.22 -0.13 -2.28
C ALA A 76 15.52 -1.23 -1.47
N LEU A 77 14.22 -1.47 -1.69
CA LEU A 77 13.48 -2.54 -1.02
C LEU A 77 14.04 -3.92 -1.37
N ALA A 78 14.29 -4.18 -2.65
CA ALA A 78 14.77 -5.48 -3.10
C ALA A 78 16.21 -5.75 -2.64
N ASN A 79 17.12 -4.80 -2.84
CA ASN A 79 18.55 -5.02 -2.63
C ASN A 79 18.99 -4.88 -1.17
N SER A 80 18.37 -3.97 -0.41
CA SER A 80 18.79 -3.70 0.97
C SER A 80 17.98 -4.47 2.00
N LEU A 81 16.70 -4.75 1.71
CA LEU A 81 15.80 -5.38 2.67
C LEU A 81 15.37 -6.80 2.24
N GLY A 82 15.59 -7.18 0.98
CA GLY A 82 15.08 -8.45 0.43
C GLY A 82 13.57 -8.48 0.30
N TRP A 83 12.91 -7.31 0.29
CA TRP A 83 11.45 -7.21 0.37
C TRP A 83 10.81 -7.07 -1.01
N ILE A 84 9.70 -7.78 -1.19
CA ILE A 84 8.81 -7.57 -2.32
C ILE A 84 7.99 -6.29 -2.06
N ALA A 85 7.83 -5.44 -3.08
CA ALA A 85 7.10 -4.17 -2.99
C ALA A 85 5.69 -4.30 -2.36
N GLY A 86 5.04 -5.46 -2.51
CA GLY A 86 3.75 -5.76 -1.90
C GLY A 86 3.74 -5.65 -0.37
N ILE A 87 4.77 -6.16 0.32
CA ILE A 87 4.88 -6.12 1.78
C ILE A 87 5.10 -4.67 2.25
N ALA A 88 6.03 -3.97 1.61
CA ALA A 88 6.29 -2.56 1.91
C ALA A 88 5.05 -1.69 1.69
N ASN A 89 4.27 -1.93 0.64
CA ASN A 89 3.04 -1.20 0.37
C ASN A 89 1.93 -1.45 1.41
N GLN A 90 1.85 -2.67 1.96
CA GLN A 90 0.92 -2.96 3.06
C GLN A 90 1.30 -2.18 4.32
N LEU A 91 2.59 -2.14 4.67
CA LEU A 91 3.08 -1.37 5.81
C LEU A 91 2.90 0.14 5.60
N LEU A 92 3.20 0.65 4.40
CA LEU A 92 2.98 2.06 4.05
C LEU A 92 1.51 2.49 4.19
N LYS A 93 0.57 1.59 3.90
CA LYS A 93 -0.86 1.88 4.09
C LYS A 93 -1.21 2.04 5.57
N LEU A 94 -0.59 1.26 6.44
CA LEU A 94 -0.81 1.30 7.89
C LEU A 94 -0.01 2.41 8.58
N ALA A 95 1.11 2.84 7.98
CA ALA A 95 2.08 3.72 8.60
C ALA A 95 1.48 5.02 9.18
N PRO A 96 0.63 5.80 8.46
CA PRO A 96 0.08 7.04 8.99
C PRO A 96 -0.76 6.83 10.25
N ILE A 97 -1.49 5.72 10.31
CA ILE A 97 -2.40 5.39 11.41
C ILE A 97 -1.60 4.79 12.58
N LEU A 98 -0.73 3.81 12.33
CA LEU A 98 0.08 3.22 13.39
C LEU A 98 1.06 4.22 14.02
N GLY A 99 1.53 5.18 13.23
CA GLY A 99 2.44 6.21 13.71
C GLY A 99 1.80 7.23 14.66
N SER A 100 0.47 7.38 14.66
CA SER A 100 -0.23 8.30 15.58
C SER A 100 -0.40 7.74 16.99
N PHE A 101 -0.19 6.44 17.18
CA PHE A 101 -0.28 5.81 18.49
C PHE A 101 1.03 5.94 19.28
N THR A 102 0.88 5.95 20.61
CA THR A 102 1.99 5.82 21.56
C THR A 102 2.50 4.37 21.57
N THR A 103 3.73 4.16 22.04
CA THR A 103 4.31 2.82 22.23
C THR A 103 3.45 1.92 23.13
N LYS A 104 2.92 2.48 24.21
CA LYS A 104 2.02 1.78 25.15
C LYS A 104 0.71 1.37 24.48
N GLN A 105 0.10 2.24 23.68
CA GLN A 105 -1.12 1.92 22.95
C GLN A 105 -0.89 0.80 21.93
N LEU A 106 0.23 0.83 21.19
CA LEU A 106 0.56 -0.25 20.25
C LEU A 106 0.76 -1.59 20.94
N GLU A 107 1.30 -1.61 22.15
CA GLU A 107 1.40 -2.83 22.96
C GLU A 107 0.01 -3.34 23.36
N THR A 108 -0.88 -2.46 23.85
CA THR A 108 -2.27 -2.84 24.17
C THR A 108 -3.01 -3.37 22.94
N ILE A 109 -2.88 -2.68 21.80
CA ILE A 109 -3.45 -3.09 20.52
C ILE A 109 -2.94 -4.47 20.11
N SER A 110 -1.64 -4.76 20.31
CA SER A 110 -1.06 -6.06 19.96
C SER A 110 -1.64 -7.24 20.73
N ARG A 111 -2.11 -6.99 21.97
CA ARG A 111 -2.77 -8.01 22.80
C ARG A 111 -4.23 -8.22 22.40
N ASN A 112 -4.88 -7.14 21.95
CA ASN A 112 -6.30 -7.13 21.59
C ASN A 112 -6.58 -7.48 20.13
N LEU A 113 -5.55 -7.63 19.29
CA LEU A 113 -5.68 -8.02 17.88
C LEU A 113 -5.03 -9.36 17.62
N SER A 114 -5.83 -10.31 17.12
CA SER A 114 -5.27 -11.55 16.57
C SER A 114 -4.42 -11.28 15.32
N PRO A 115 -3.39 -12.10 15.03
CA PRO A 115 -2.60 -11.99 13.80
C PRO A 115 -3.47 -12.00 12.52
N SER A 116 -4.57 -12.75 12.55
CA SER A 116 -5.52 -12.83 11.43
C SER A 116 -6.29 -11.53 11.20
N ALA A 117 -6.61 -10.80 12.27
CA ALA A 117 -7.27 -9.50 12.22
C ALA A 117 -6.28 -8.43 11.72
N LEU A 118 -5.04 -8.46 12.21
CA LEU A 118 -3.97 -7.58 11.74
C LEU A 118 -3.71 -7.75 10.23
N TYR A 119 -3.59 -9.00 9.76
CA TYR A 119 -3.45 -9.28 8.33
C TYR A 119 -4.62 -8.71 7.52
N LYS A 120 -5.86 -8.84 8.04
CA LYS A 120 -7.05 -8.31 7.38
C LYS A 120 -7.02 -6.77 7.27
N LEU A 121 -6.57 -6.07 8.30
CA LEU A 121 -6.39 -4.61 8.29
C LEU A 121 -5.32 -4.19 7.26
N ALA A 122 -4.20 -4.91 7.19
CA ALA A 122 -3.11 -4.65 6.26
C ALA A 122 -3.49 -4.85 4.79
N THR A 123 -4.48 -5.72 4.49
CA THR A 123 -4.87 -6.00 3.11
C THR A 123 -5.50 -4.79 2.41
N GLY A 124 -5.26 -4.67 1.09
CA GLY A 124 -5.72 -3.55 0.26
C GLY A 124 -7.24 -3.33 0.19
N ARG A 125 -8.06 -4.24 0.74
CA ARG A 125 -9.53 -4.19 0.61
C ARG A 125 -10.25 -3.47 1.76
N THR A 126 -9.54 -3.14 2.84
CA THR A 126 -10.09 -2.46 4.02
C THR A 126 -9.88 -0.93 3.89
N PRO A 127 -10.92 -0.09 3.97
CA PRO A 127 -10.78 1.38 3.95
C PRO A 127 -9.92 1.89 5.11
N LEU A 128 -9.28 3.05 4.94
CA LEU A 128 -8.40 3.63 5.98
C LEU A 128 -9.18 3.99 7.25
N GLU A 129 -10.39 4.52 7.08
CA GLU A 129 -11.31 4.92 8.15
C GLU A 129 -11.71 3.71 9.00
N VAL A 130 -11.92 2.56 8.36
CA VAL A 130 -12.22 1.30 9.04
C VAL A 130 -10.98 0.80 9.79
N ILE A 131 -9.78 0.96 9.22
CA ILE A 131 -8.53 0.57 9.89
C ILE A 131 -8.33 1.41 11.16
N GLU A 132 -8.52 2.72 11.07
CA GLU A 132 -8.40 3.64 12.20
C GLU A 132 -9.40 3.31 13.32
N SER A 133 -10.69 3.17 12.97
CA SER A 133 -11.74 2.80 13.93
C SER A 133 -11.44 1.48 14.65
N MET A 134 -10.99 0.45 13.91
CA MET A 134 -10.66 -0.85 14.49
C MET A 134 -9.43 -0.79 15.40
N LEU A 135 -8.40 -0.02 15.05
CA LEU A 135 -7.21 0.16 15.89
C LEU A 135 -7.50 0.98 17.15
N GLN A 136 -8.37 1.99 17.07
CA GLN A 136 -8.85 2.73 18.23
C GLN A 136 -9.67 1.82 19.16
N LYS A 137 -10.57 1.00 18.61
CA LYS A 137 -11.32 0.00 19.39
C LYS A 137 -10.38 -1.00 20.07
N ALA A 138 -9.34 -1.45 19.36
CA ALA A 138 -8.31 -2.34 19.89
C ALA A 138 -7.51 -1.75 21.07
N CYS A 139 -7.57 -0.44 21.32
CA CYS A 139 -6.97 0.15 22.53
C CYS A 139 -7.72 -0.23 23.82
N THR A 140 -8.98 -0.67 23.72
CA THR A 140 -9.85 -0.91 24.88
C THR A 140 -10.49 -2.30 24.89
N GLN A 141 -10.68 -2.92 23.72
CA GLN A 141 -11.40 -4.18 23.58
C GLN A 141 -10.76 -5.07 22.53
N GLU A 142 -10.97 -6.38 22.62
CA GLU A 142 -10.54 -7.32 21.58
C GLU A 142 -11.27 -7.05 20.26
N VAL A 143 -10.53 -7.16 19.15
CA VAL A 143 -11.03 -6.98 17.79
C VAL A 143 -10.80 -8.24 16.99
N SER A 144 -11.89 -8.85 16.54
CA SER A 144 -11.86 -10.05 15.72
C SER A 144 -11.80 -9.72 14.23
N LYS A 145 -11.45 -10.72 13.42
CA LYS A 145 -11.56 -10.65 11.96
C LYS A 145 -13.00 -10.42 11.49
N GLN A 146 -14.00 -10.87 12.25
CA GLN A 146 -15.41 -10.71 11.89
C GLN A 146 -15.87 -9.27 12.10
N ASP A 147 -15.44 -8.62 13.18
CA ASP A 147 -15.72 -7.20 13.45
C ASP A 147 -15.25 -6.31 12.29
N ILE A 148 -14.00 -6.53 11.84
CA ILE A 148 -13.42 -5.80 10.71
C ILE A 148 -14.25 -5.99 9.44
N GLN A 149 -14.71 -7.22 9.17
CA GLN A 149 -15.52 -7.50 7.98
C GLN A 149 -16.88 -6.81 8.03
N LEU A 150 -17.52 -6.83 9.20
CA LEU A 150 -18.83 -6.23 9.43
C LEU A 150 -18.74 -4.71 9.27
N GLU A 151 -17.73 -4.08 9.86
CA GLU A 151 -17.51 -2.64 9.72
C GLU A 151 -17.13 -2.24 8.29
N THR A 152 -16.31 -3.06 7.62
CA THR A 152 -15.97 -2.83 6.19
C THR A 152 -17.21 -2.90 5.30
N LYS A 153 -18.15 -3.82 5.58
CA LYS A 153 -19.42 -3.91 4.84
C LYS A 153 -20.28 -2.67 5.09
N LYS A 154 -20.52 -2.32 6.36
CA LYS A 154 -21.26 -1.10 6.74
C LYS A 154 -20.70 0.15 6.06
N HIS A 155 -19.37 0.31 6.07
CA HIS A 155 -18.72 1.43 5.43
C HIS A 155 -18.99 1.48 3.91
N LYS A 156 -18.98 0.33 3.23
CA LYS A 156 -19.29 0.26 1.79
C LYS A 156 -20.76 0.54 1.49
N ASP A 157 -21.66 0.06 2.35
CA ASP A 157 -23.09 0.24 2.19
C ASP A 157 -23.50 1.71 2.40
N ASN A 158 -22.78 2.42 3.28
CA ASN A 158 -22.97 3.84 3.56
C ASN A 158 -22.28 4.78 2.56
N GLN A 159 -21.43 4.26 1.67
CA GLN A 159 -20.85 5.10 0.63
C GLN A 159 -21.89 5.43 -0.44
N PRO A 160 -21.92 6.68 -0.94
CA PRO A 160 -22.80 7.03 -2.03
C PRO A 160 -22.50 6.09 -3.20
N LYS A 161 -23.54 5.34 -3.63
CA LYS A 161 -23.42 4.47 -4.80
C LYS A 161 -22.99 5.37 -5.95
N LYS A 162 -21.79 5.11 -6.49
CA LYS A 162 -21.33 5.82 -7.70
C LYS A 162 -22.44 5.67 -8.73
N GLU A 163 -22.95 6.81 -9.19
CA GLU A 163 -23.84 6.80 -10.33
C GLU A 163 -23.13 6.04 -11.45
N PRO A 164 -23.84 5.13 -12.12
CA PRO A 164 -23.24 4.43 -13.21
C PRO A 164 -22.77 5.46 -14.24
N THR A 165 -21.50 5.36 -14.63
CA THR A 165 -20.94 6.17 -15.72
C THR A 165 -21.93 6.17 -16.91
N PRO A 166 -22.36 7.34 -17.43
CA PRO A 166 -23.52 7.46 -18.33
C PRO A 166 -23.48 6.55 -19.56
N TRP A 167 -22.29 6.25 -20.08
CA TRP A 167 -22.07 5.31 -21.20
C TRP A 167 -22.45 3.85 -20.88
N ARG A 168 -22.74 3.51 -19.62
CA ARG A 168 -23.28 2.19 -19.24
C ARG A 168 -24.80 2.07 -19.43
N TYR A 169 -25.52 3.15 -19.73
CA TYR A 169 -26.99 3.18 -19.78
C TYR A 169 -27.57 3.64 -21.13
N ALA A 170 -26.75 3.82 -22.16
CA ALA A 170 -27.22 4.26 -23.49
C ALA A 170 -27.92 3.17 -24.33
N GLY A 171 -28.30 2.02 -23.73
CA GLY A 171 -29.01 0.95 -24.43
C GLY A 171 -29.92 0.17 -23.48
N ARG A 172 -31.18 0.00 -23.88
CA ARG A 172 -32.27 -0.71 -23.18
C ARG A 172 -31.80 -1.88 -22.28
N GLY A 173 -31.45 -1.59 -21.03
CA GLY A 173 -31.36 -2.54 -19.93
C GLY A 173 -30.33 -3.68 -20.03
N ARG A 174 -29.33 -3.62 -20.93
CA ARG A 174 -28.20 -4.57 -20.87
C ARG A 174 -26.98 -3.85 -20.33
N GLU A 175 -26.47 -4.29 -19.18
CA GLU A 175 -25.16 -3.88 -18.68
C GLU A 175 -24.14 -4.03 -19.80
N TYR A 176 -23.45 -2.94 -20.15
CA TYR A 176 -22.30 -3.00 -21.04
C TYR A 176 -21.24 -3.89 -20.38
N GLN A 177 -21.19 -5.15 -20.80
CA GLN A 177 -20.01 -5.96 -20.64
C GLN A 177 -19.00 -5.46 -21.68
N PRO A 178 -17.79 -5.03 -21.28
CA PRO A 178 -16.75 -4.77 -22.26
C PRO A 178 -16.61 -6.02 -23.12
N PRO A 179 -16.48 -5.88 -24.45
CA PRO A 179 -16.35 -7.02 -25.33
C PRO A 179 -15.20 -7.87 -24.79
N ARG A 180 -15.51 -9.10 -24.37
CA ARG A 180 -14.48 -10.07 -24.06
C ARG A 180 -13.69 -10.20 -25.36
N ILE A 181 -12.45 -9.71 -25.37
CA ILE A 181 -11.52 -9.97 -26.46
C ILE A 181 -11.60 -11.49 -26.64
N SER A 182 -12.05 -11.95 -27.82
CA SER A 182 -12.21 -13.38 -28.06
C SER A 182 -10.89 -14.06 -27.74
N GLU A 183 -10.90 -15.30 -27.24
CA GLU A 183 -9.65 -16.01 -26.88
C GLU A 183 -8.63 -15.96 -28.03
N LYS A 184 -9.11 -15.93 -29.28
CA LYS A 184 -8.32 -15.76 -30.50
C LYS A 184 -7.68 -14.37 -30.65
N ALA A 185 -8.34 -13.30 -30.24
CA ALA A 185 -7.75 -11.96 -30.20
C ALA A 185 -6.86 -11.76 -28.96
N GLY A 186 -7.18 -12.42 -27.85
CA GLY A 186 -6.34 -12.45 -26.64
C GLY A 186 -5.00 -13.12 -26.92
N SER A 187 -5.02 -14.26 -27.63
CA SER A 187 -3.81 -14.98 -28.02
C SER A 187 -2.96 -14.23 -29.04
N ILE A 188 -3.56 -13.48 -29.97
CA ILE A 188 -2.81 -12.62 -30.91
C ILE A 188 -2.11 -11.47 -30.15
N VAL A 189 -2.79 -10.85 -29.17
CA VAL A 189 -2.16 -9.80 -28.34
C VAL A 189 -1.06 -10.38 -27.46
N GLU A 190 -1.24 -11.57 -26.89
CA GLU A 190 -0.18 -12.25 -26.12
C GLU A 190 1.02 -12.59 -27.00
N GLN A 191 0.82 -13.18 -28.19
CA GLN A 191 1.90 -13.49 -29.14
C GLN A 191 2.67 -12.24 -29.61
N LEU A 192 1.96 -11.14 -29.90
CA LEU A 192 2.60 -9.87 -30.27
C LEU A 192 3.35 -9.22 -29.10
N SER A 193 2.90 -9.45 -27.85
CA SER A 193 3.53 -8.91 -26.65
C SER A 193 4.78 -9.69 -26.24
N GLU A 194 4.85 -10.99 -26.52
CA GLU A 194 6.05 -11.81 -26.27
C GLU A 194 7.18 -11.48 -27.24
N GLN A 195 6.87 -10.98 -28.44
CA GLN A 195 7.87 -10.68 -29.48
C GLN A 195 8.39 -9.24 -29.46
N ASN A 196 7.83 -8.33 -28.67
CA ASN A 196 8.24 -6.91 -28.71
C ASN A 196 8.30 -6.25 -27.33
N SER A 197 9.44 -5.62 -27.03
CA SER A 197 9.67 -4.76 -25.86
C SER A 197 8.92 -3.42 -25.90
N LYS A 198 7.82 -3.33 -26.66
CA LYS A 198 6.99 -2.13 -26.81
C LYS A 198 5.89 -2.09 -25.74
N PRO A 199 5.50 -0.89 -25.25
CA PRO A 199 4.39 -0.73 -24.32
C PRO A 199 3.07 -1.28 -24.90
N ARG A 200 2.32 -2.04 -24.07
CA ARG A 200 1.07 -2.73 -24.45
C ARG A 200 0.06 -1.91 -25.26
N ARG A 201 0.02 -0.59 -25.07
CA ARG A 201 -0.87 0.31 -25.81
C ARG A 201 -0.64 0.28 -27.32
N PHE A 202 0.62 0.30 -27.76
CA PHE A 202 0.94 0.31 -29.19
C PHE A 202 0.65 -1.05 -29.85
N VAL A 203 0.81 -2.14 -29.10
CA VAL A 203 0.47 -3.51 -29.55
C VAL A 203 -1.04 -3.66 -29.77
N ILE A 204 -1.86 -3.03 -28.92
CA ILE A 204 -3.32 -3.02 -29.05
C ILE A 204 -3.75 -2.19 -30.27
N GLU A 205 -3.14 -1.02 -30.49
CA GLU A 205 -3.42 -0.18 -31.66
C GLU A 205 -3.06 -0.89 -32.98
N GLU A 206 -1.94 -1.61 -33.01
CA GLU A 206 -1.46 -2.38 -34.17
C GLU A 206 -2.33 -3.63 -34.44
N ALA A 207 -2.78 -4.33 -33.39
CA ALA A 207 -3.71 -5.45 -33.52
C ALA A 207 -5.11 -5.03 -34.01
N VAL A 208 -5.57 -3.84 -33.60
CA VAL A 208 -6.84 -3.27 -34.08
C VAL A 208 -6.74 -2.90 -35.56
N LEU A 209 -5.60 -2.35 -36.00
CA LEU A 209 -5.30 -2.07 -37.42
C LEU A 209 -5.31 -3.35 -38.26
N LEU A 210 -4.58 -4.40 -37.84
CA LEU A 210 -4.54 -5.69 -38.55
C LEU A 210 -5.91 -6.38 -38.64
N LEU A 211 -6.73 -6.26 -37.60
CA LEU A 211 -8.10 -6.77 -37.62
C LEU A 211 -8.98 -5.96 -38.59
N SER A 212 -8.81 -4.64 -38.65
CA SER A 212 -9.56 -3.79 -39.58
C SER A 212 -9.22 -4.07 -41.05
N GLU A 213 -7.95 -4.35 -41.36
CA GLU A 213 -7.51 -4.74 -42.71
C GLU A 213 -8.06 -6.11 -43.12
N LYS A 214 -8.07 -7.10 -42.21
CA LYS A 214 -8.67 -8.42 -42.48
C LYS A 214 -10.19 -8.36 -42.65
N PHE A 215 -10.87 -7.49 -41.91
CA PHE A 215 -12.31 -7.29 -42.08
C PHE A 215 -12.65 -6.61 -43.41
N GLN A 216 -11.82 -5.68 -43.90
CA GLN A 216 -11.99 -5.10 -45.24
C GLN A 216 -11.82 -6.14 -46.37
N GLN A 217 -10.87 -7.08 -46.24
CA GLN A 217 -10.71 -8.16 -47.22
C GLN A 217 -11.91 -9.12 -47.26
N VAL A 218 -12.56 -9.38 -46.11
CA VAL A 218 -13.75 -10.24 -46.06
C VAL A 218 -14.98 -9.54 -46.65
N VAL A 219 -15.08 -8.21 -46.51
CA VAL A 219 -16.18 -7.43 -47.11
C VAL A 219 -16.01 -7.27 -48.62
N LEU A 220 -14.77 -7.15 -49.13
CA LEU A 220 -14.49 -7.08 -50.58
C LEU A 220 -14.59 -8.42 -51.31
N ALA A 221 -14.50 -9.55 -50.61
CA ALA A 221 -14.67 -10.89 -51.20
C ALA A 221 -16.15 -11.34 -51.28
N VAL A 222 -17.08 -10.55 -50.72
CA VAL A 222 -18.53 -10.83 -50.68
C VAL A 222 -19.33 -9.77 -51.46
N ALA A 223 -18.66 -8.79 -52.09
CA ALA A 223 -19.24 -7.85 -53.06
C ALA A 223 -18.88 -8.30 -54.49
#